data_AF-A0A0J7YTJ9-F1
#
_entry.id   AF-A0A0J7YTJ9-F1
#
_cell.length_a   1.000
_cell.length_b   1.000
_cell.length_c   1.000
_cell.angle_alpha   90.00
_cell.angle_beta   90.00
_cell.angle_gamma   90.00
#
_symmetry.space_group_name_H-M   'P 1'
#
loop_
_entity.id
_entity.type
_entity.pdbx_description
1 polymer ?
#
loop_
_entity_poly.entity_id
_entity_poly.type
_entity_poly.pdbx_seq_one_letter_code
_entity_poly.pdbx_strand_id
1 'polypeptide(L)'
;MPSGTMQLMPTLDDLSPYRRAKLLWEYAHFGVPRIEDMVRERAGKPCSLSGVSKPSAPRMAVLGEDGRYHLMSDGRMICAKGGDRHGWEHEQWCGWTEIDGGLVYGYRAGGTHDSVTHSWFVQAETAGVPPASVPPERRCQHGSYGVFHYWPPPPAKTAPVRRMRAALVEALGPDCHLCGALPGAMVDHDYSTGMVRGLLCKLCNRTIEECPHVDGCPKAEYMANPPAARLGSVSLVNVGSR
;
A
#
# COMPACT_ATOMS: atom_id res chain seq x y z
N MET A 1 -7.67 -10.60 45.79
CA MET A 1 -8.44 -9.65 44.97
C MET A 1 -7.44 -8.91 44.08
N PRO A 2 -7.33 -9.20 42.77
CA PRO A 2 -6.50 -8.36 41.91
C PRO A 2 -7.20 -7.01 41.78
N SER A 3 -6.52 -5.93 42.19
CA SER A 3 -6.96 -4.56 41.94
C SER A 3 -7.11 -4.37 40.44
N GLY A 4 -8.36 -4.34 39.97
CA GLY A 4 -8.68 -4.02 38.58
C GLY A 4 -8.29 -2.57 38.31
N THR A 5 -7.21 -2.37 37.56
CA THR A 5 -6.87 -1.08 36.98
C THR A 5 -8.06 -0.66 36.12
N MET A 6 -8.81 0.37 36.52
CA MET A 6 -9.81 0.96 35.65
C MET A 6 -9.08 1.49 34.42
N GLN A 7 -9.21 0.81 33.29
CA GLN A 7 -8.62 1.25 32.04
C GLN A 7 -9.30 2.56 31.66
N LEU A 8 -8.57 3.67 31.80
CA LEU A 8 -9.06 4.99 31.43
C LEU A 8 -9.48 4.95 29.95
N MET A 9 -10.67 5.48 29.66
CA MET A 9 -11.14 5.53 28.28
C MET A 9 -10.23 6.45 27.45
N PRO A 10 -9.77 6.02 26.27
CA PRO A 10 -8.89 6.84 25.45
C PRO A 10 -9.61 8.08 24.93
N THR A 11 -8.85 9.17 24.83
CA THR A 11 -9.29 10.49 24.40
C THR A 11 -8.44 11.00 23.24
N LEU A 12 -8.83 12.13 22.65
CA LEU A 12 -8.04 12.78 21.60
C LEU A 12 -6.65 13.20 22.08
N ASP A 13 -6.49 13.51 23.36
CA ASP A 13 -5.23 13.98 23.93
C ASP A 13 -4.23 12.84 24.15
N ASP A 14 -4.67 11.58 24.09
CA ASP A 14 -3.82 10.40 24.12
C ASP A 14 -3.18 10.10 22.75
N LEU A 15 -3.58 10.80 21.69
CA LEU A 15 -2.97 10.72 20.37
C LEU A 15 -1.76 11.65 20.27
N SER A 16 -0.81 11.32 19.37
CA SER A 16 0.28 12.25 19.07
C SER A 16 -0.26 13.60 18.55
N PRO A 17 0.44 14.73 18.80
CA PRO A 17 -0.06 16.05 18.42
C PRO A 17 -0.46 16.17 16.94
N TYR A 18 0.32 15.56 16.05
CA TYR A 18 0.01 15.53 14.62
C TYR A 18 -1.25 14.74 14.31
N ARG A 19 -1.42 13.54 14.90
CA ARG A 19 -2.62 12.71 14.69
C ARG A 19 -3.88 13.40 15.19
N ARG A 20 -3.80 14.00 16.39
CA ARG A 20 -4.88 14.82 16.94
C ARG A 20 -5.26 15.94 15.97
N ALA A 21 -4.28 16.71 15.50
CA ALA A 21 -4.51 17.78 14.54
C ALA A 21 -5.10 17.28 13.21
N LYS A 22 -4.60 16.15 12.69
CA LYS A 22 -5.08 15.54 11.44
C LYS A 22 -6.55 15.10 11.56
N LEU A 23 -6.94 14.44 12.65
CA LEU A 23 -8.34 14.06 12.88
C LEU A 23 -9.24 15.28 13.05
N LEU A 24 -8.81 16.27 13.83
CA LEU A 24 -9.54 17.53 14.00
C LEU A 24 -9.77 18.25 12.66
N TRP A 25 -8.78 18.22 11.76
CA TRP A 25 -8.89 18.82 10.45
C TRP A 25 -9.81 18.03 9.51
N GLU A 26 -9.59 16.73 9.37
CA GLU A 26 -10.34 15.85 8.46
C GLU A 26 -11.84 15.81 8.81
N TYR A 27 -12.13 15.86 10.11
CA TYR A 27 -13.47 15.72 10.66
C TYR A 27 -14.00 17.02 11.28
N ALA A 28 -13.44 18.17 10.91
CA ALA A 28 -13.79 19.48 11.50
C ALA A 28 -15.30 19.76 11.50
N HIS A 29 -16.01 19.29 10.46
CA HIS A 29 -17.45 19.44 10.29
C HIS A 29 -18.30 18.67 11.32
N PHE A 30 -17.74 17.71 12.05
CA PHE A 30 -18.43 16.98 13.11
C PHE A 30 -18.27 17.60 14.50
N GLY A 31 -17.32 18.53 14.69
CA GLY A 31 -16.99 19.14 15.97
C GLY A 31 -16.18 18.23 16.91
N VAL A 32 -15.43 18.84 17.84
CA VAL A 32 -14.50 18.14 18.75
C VAL A 32 -15.17 17.01 19.55
N PRO A 33 -16.35 17.20 20.19
CA PRO A 33 -16.96 16.14 20.99
C PRO A 33 -17.24 14.87 20.19
N ARG A 34 -17.65 15.00 18.92
CA ARG A 34 -17.94 13.84 18.07
C ARG A 34 -16.67 13.09 17.65
N ILE A 35 -15.56 13.81 17.49
CA ILE A 35 -14.25 13.21 17.19
C ILE A 35 -13.71 12.49 18.43
N GLU A 36 -13.91 13.04 19.63
CA GLU A 36 -13.59 12.34 20.88
C GLU A 36 -14.43 11.06 21.05
N ASP A 37 -15.73 11.12 20.78
CA ASP A 37 -16.59 9.93 20.74
C ASP A 37 -16.05 8.89 19.76
N MET A 38 -15.63 9.31 18.56
CA MET A 38 -15.04 8.40 17.58
C MET A 38 -13.79 7.69 18.13
N VAL A 39 -12.91 8.36 18.87
CA VAL A 39 -11.74 7.72 19.51
C VAL A 39 -12.18 6.69 20.55
N ARG A 40 -13.11 7.08 21.45
CA ARG A 40 -13.66 6.17 22.47
C ARG A 40 -14.37 4.97 21.87
N GLU A 41 -15.25 5.20 20.90
CA GLU A 41 -16.03 4.16 20.22
C GLU A 41 -15.15 3.19 19.43
N ARG A 42 -13.94 3.59 19.03
CA ARG A 42 -12.99 2.75 18.29
C ARG A 42 -12.05 1.97 19.21
N ALA A 43 -11.93 2.34 20.48
CA ALA A 43 -11.16 1.58 21.46
C ALA A 43 -11.57 0.09 21.45
N GLY A 44 -10.58 -0.80 21.35
CA GLY A 44 -10.80 -2.26 21.30
C GLY A 44 -11.47 -2.79 20.02
N LYS A 45 -11.80 -1.95 19.03
CA LYS A 45 -12.34 -2.41 17.74
C LYS A 45 -11.21 -2.71 16.75
N PRO A 46 -11.41 -3.66 15.81
CA PRO A 46 -10.43 -3.92 14.77
C PRO A 46 -10.18 -2.68 13.89
N CYS A 47 -8.92 -2.43 13.57
CA CYS A 47 -8.53 -1.41 12.60
C CYS A 47 -8.44 -1.99 11.18
N SER A 48 -9.00 -1.28 10.20
CA SER A 48 -8.91 -1.67 8.80
C SER A 48 -7.50 -1.44 8.24
N LEU A 49 -6.91 -2.50 7.70
CA LEU A 49 -5.75 -2.46 6.80
C LEU A 49 -6.22 -2.57 5.34
N SER A 50 -5.29 -2.77 4.41
CA SER A 50 -5.56 -2.85 2.96
C SER A 50 -6.54 -3.96 2.55
N GLY A 51 -6.91 -4.88 3.43
CA GLY A 51 -7.74 -6.07 3.12
C GLY A 51 -7.01 -7.13 2.29
N VAL A 52 -5.92 -6.75 1.60
CA VAL A 52 -5.04 -7.68 0.88
C VAL A 52 -4.32 -8.61 1.87
N SER A 53 -4.38 -9.91 1.60
CA SER A 53 -3.68 -10.93 2.38
C SER A 53 -2.16 -10.78 2.27
N LYS A 54 -1.46 -10.93 3.39
CA LYS A 54 0.00 -11.03 3.41
C LYS A 54 0.42 -12.33 2.71
N PRO A 55 1.32 -12.28 1.70
CA PRO A 55 1.83 -13.48 1.08
C PRO A 55 2.72 -14.27 2.04
N SER A 56 2.70 -15.60 1.92
CA SER A 56 3.53 -16.52 2.70
C SER A 56 4.94 -16.71 2.10
N ALA A 57 5.08 -16.52 0.79
CA ALA A 57 6.33 -16.58 0.05
C ALA A 57 6.66 -15.23 -0.62
N PRO A 58 7.95 -14.96 -0.90
CA PRO A 58 8.36 -13.79 -1.67
C PRO A 58 7.72 -13.78 -3.07
N ARG A 59 7.38 -12.58 -3.56
CA ARG A 59 6.90 -12.42 -4.95
C ARG A 59 8.05 -12.63 -5.93
N MET A 60 7.77 -13.38 -6.98
CA MET A 60 8.67 -13.60 -8.11
C MET A 60 7.99 -13.15 -9.41
N ALA A 61 8.78 -12.70 -10.38
CA ALA A 61 8.29 -12.45 -11.72
C ALA A 61 8.58 -13.66 -12.60
N VAL A 62 7.56 -14.24 -13.22
CA VAL A 62 7.66 -15.41 -14.12
C VAL A 62 7.33 -14.98 -15.55
N LEU A 63 8.06 -15.49 -16.54
CA LEU A 63 7.75 -15.22 -17.94
C LEU A 63 6.53 -16.06 -18.33
N GLY A 64 5.53 -15.42 -18.94
CA GLY A 64 4.38 -16.07 -19.52
C GLY A 64 4.58 -16.34 -21.02
N GLU A 65 3.82 -17.28 -21.56
CA GLU A 65 3.78 -17.56 -23.01
C GLU A 65 3.30 -16.36 -23.85
N ASP A 66 2.66 -15.37 -23.22
CA ASP A 66 2.30 -14.08 -23.81
C ASP A 66 3.49 -13.11 -23.98
N GLY A 67 4.70 -13.56 -23.63
CA GLY A 67 5.94 -12.79 -23.74
C GLY A 67 6.12 -11.73 -22.66
N ARG A 68 5.23 -11.69 -21.64
CA ARG A 68 5.28 -10.73 -20.54
C ARG A 68 5.61 -11.42 -19.22
N TYR A 69 6.14 -10.65 -18.28
CA TYR A 69 6.37 -11.13 -16.93
C TYR A 69 5.14 -10.91 -16.05
N HIS A 70 4.79 -11.93 -15.28
CA HIS A 70 3.66 -11.98 -14.37
C HIS A 70 4.15 -12.15 -12.95
N LEU A 71 3.43 -11.59 -11.97
CA LEU A 71 3.80 -11.77 -10.56
C LEU A 71 3.19 -13.06 -10.03
N MET A 72 4.04 -13.89 -9.42
CA MET A 72 3.66 -15.11 -8.71
C MET A 72 4.01 -14.97 -7.23
N SER A 73 3.11 -15.48 -6.38
CA SER A 73 3.32 -15.64 -4.95
C SER A 73 2.44 -16.77 -4.46
N ASP A 74 2.92 -17.59 -3.54
CA ASP A 74 2.13 -18.65 -2.91
C ASP A 74 1.51 -19.62 -3.94
N GLY A 75 2.25 -19.89 -5.02
CA GLY A 75 1.78 -20.73 -6.14
C GLY A 75 0.63 -20.11 -6.95
N ARG A 76 0.32 -18.82 -6.75
CA ARG A 76 -0.74 -18.10 -7.44
C ARG A 76 -0.18 -16.95 -8.26
N MET A 77 -0.72 -16.78 -9.46
CA MET A 77 -0.46 -15.60 -10.27
C MET A 77 -1.34 -14.43 -9.79
N ILE A 78 -0.70 -13.36 -9.31
CA ILE A 78 -1.35 -12.21 -8.67
C ILE A 78 -2.20 -11.41 -9.67
N CYS A 79 -1.75 -11.34 -10.92
CA CYS A 79 -2.47 -10.66 -11.99
C CYS A 79 -3.59 -11.48 -12.62
N ALA A 80 -3.81 -12.71 -12.17
CA ALA A 80 -4.84 -13.58 -12.70
C ALA A 80 -6.11 -13.51 -11.85
N LYS A 81 -7.27 -13.60 -12.52
CA LYS A 81 -8.59 -13.75 -11.89
C LYS A 81 -8.74 -15.12 -11.24
N GLY A 82 -8.16 -16.14 -11.86
CA GLY A 82 -8.18 -17.53 -11.44
C GLY A 82 -7.13 -18.36 -12.18
N GLY A 83 -6.98 -19.61 -11.78
CA GLY A 83 -6.11 -20.56 -12.47
C GLY A 83 -6.76 -21.94 -12.53
N ASP A 84 -6.60 -22.61 -13.66
CA ASP A 84 -7.04 -23.99 -13.88
C ASP A 84 -6.03 -24.76 -14.73
N ARG A 85 -6.42 -25.94 -15.24
CA ARG A 85 -5.56 -26.77 -16.10
C ARG A 85 -5.17 -26.10 -17.44
N HIS A 86 -5.88 -25.06 -17.85
CA HIS A 86 -5.65 -24.30 -19.08
C HIS A 86 -4.78 -23.06 -18.85
N GLY A 87 -4.38 -22.79 -17.60
CA GLY A 87 -3.45 -21.72 -17.23
C GLY A 87 -4.08 -20.69 -16.31
N TRP A 88 -3.52 -19.48 -16.34
CA TRP A 88 -3.94 -18.36 -15.49
C TRP A 88 -4.80 -17.38 -16.29
N GLU A 89 -6.07 -17.22 -15.90
CA GLU A 89 -7.03 -16.36 -16.58
C GLU A 89 -6.72 -14.88 -16.28
N HIS A 90 -6.54 -14.10 -17.35
CA HIS A 90 -6.42 -12.66 -17.33
C HIS A 90 -7.62 -12.03 -18.02
N GLU A 91 -7.93 -10.81 -17.60
CA GLU A 91 -9.04 -10.03 -18.13
C GLU A 91 -8.58 -8.57 -18.35
N GLN A 92 -8.87 -7.99 -19.50
CA GLN A 92 -8.60 -6.58 -19.77
C GLN A 92 -9.88 -5.90 -20.20
N TRP A 93 -10.18 -4.80 -19.52
CA TRP A 93 -11.27 -3.93 -19.88
C TRP A 93 -10.77 -2.83 -20.83
N CYS A 94 -11.36 -2.78 -22.00
CA CYS A 94 -11.06 -1.81 -23.05
C CYS A 94 -12.32 -0.97 -23.27
N GLY A 95 -12.33 0.25 -22.75
CA GLY A 95 -13.41 1.21 -22.96
C GLY A 95 -12.98 2.35 -23.86
N TRP A 96 -13.89 2.86 -24.67
CA TRP A 96 -13.70 4.04 -25.51
C TRP A 96 -14.94 4.93 -25.50
N THR A 97 -14.78 6.18 -25.87
CA THR A 97 -15.87 7.11 -26.11
C THR A 97 -15.75 7.69 -27.50
N GLU A 98 -16.84 7.60 -28.26
CA GLU A 98 -17.00 8.28 -29.54
C GLU A 98 -17.43 9.72 -29.30
N ILE A 99 -16.67 10.67 -29.85
CA ILE A 99 -16.94 12.11 -29.86
C ILE A 99 -16.86 12.62 -31.31
N ASP A 100 -17.25 13.88 -31.56
CA ASP A 100 -17.20 14.48 -32.91
C ASP A 100 -15.81 14.45 -33.58
N GLY A 101 -14.75 14.26 -32.79
CA GLY A 101 -13.36 14.10 -33.27
C GLY A 101 -12.88 12.64 -33.43
N GLY A 102 -13.75 11.65 -33.28
CA GLY A 102 -13.45 10.22 -33.39
C GLY A 102 -13.42 9.47 -32.06
N LEU A 103 -12.83 8.27 -32.08
CA LEU A 103 -12.75 7.37 -30.94
C LEU A 103 -11.61 7.75 -30.00
N VAL A 104 -11.91 7.91 -28.71
CA VAL A 104 -10.94 8.23 -27.66
C VAL A 104 -10.96 7.14 -26.59
N TYR A 105 -9.80 6.69 -26.13
CA TYR A 105 -9.70 5.71 -25.05
C TYR A 105 -10.23 6.25 -23.72
N GLY A 106 -11.01 5.41 -23.03
CA GLY A 106 -11.66 5.72 -21.75
C GLY A 106 -12.91 6.59 -21.88
N TYR A 107 -13.53 6.89 -20.74
CA TYR A 107 -14.74 7.71 -20.68
C TYR A 107 -14.46 9.18 -21.03
N ARG A 108 -15.33 9.79 -21.83
CA ARG A 108 -15.40 11.24 -22.04
C ARG A 108 -16.83 11.73 -21.86
N ALA A 109 -16.99 12.86 -21.17
CA ALA A 109 -18.29 13.50 -21.04
C ALA A 109 -18.76 14.01 -22.41
N GLY A 110 -20.05 13.83 -22.71
CA GLY A 110 -20.66 14.33 -23.94
C GLY A 110 -20.49 13.44 -25.18
N GLY A 111 -19.96 12.22 -25.03
CA GLY A 111 -19.88 11.23 -26.12
C GLY A 111 -20.59 9.92 -25.79
N THR A 112 -20.64 9.01 -26.77
CA THR A 112 -21.19 7.65 -26.60
C THR A 112 -20.09 6.74 -26.10
N HIS A 113 -20.25 6.18 -24.89
CA HIS A 113 -19.29 5.27 -24.30
C HIS A 113 -19.63 3.82 -24.62
N ASP A 114 -18.63 3.05 -25.03
CA ASP A 114 -18.72 1.60 -25.22
C ASP A 114 -17.47 0.92 -24.63
N SER A 115 -17.58 -0.37 -24.35
CA SER A 115 -16.47 -1.15 -23.82
C SER A 115 -16.58 -2.63 -24.13
N VAL A 116 -15.42 -3.27 -24.28
CA VAL A 116 -15.29 -4.72 -24.40
C VAL A 116 -14.38 -5.25 -23.30
N THR A 117 -14.70 -6.45 -22.82
CA THR A 117 -13.83 -7.21 -21.94
C THR A 117 -13.16 -8.31 -22.75
N HIS A 118 -11.83 -8.34 -22.75
CA HIS A 118 -11.04 -9.37 -23.39
C HIS A 118 -10.42 -10.27 -22.32
N SER A 119 -10.64 -11.59 -22.42
CA SER A 119 -10.03 -12.57 -21.52
C SER A 119 -9.10 -13.50 -22.28
N TRP A 120 -7.97 -13.85 -21.65
CA TRP A 120 -7.00 -14.79 -22.18
C TRP A 120 -6.36 -15.61 -21.06
N PHE A 121 -5.75 -16.74 -21.40
CA PHE A 121 -5.03 -17.59 -20.45
C PHE A 121 -3.53 -17.44 -20.67
N VAL A 122 -2.76 -17.56 -19.60
CA VAL A 122 -1.30 -17.54 -19.64
C VAL A 122 -0.74 -18.76 -18.95
N GLN A 123 0.07 -19.53 -19.67
CA GLN A 123 0.99 -20.49 -19.07
C GLN A 123 2.24 -19.79 -18.54
N ALA A 124 2.64 -20.12 -17.31
CA ALA A 124 3.83 -19.58 -16.67
C ALA A 124 5.02 -20.54 -16.81
N GLU A 125 6.17 -20.01 -17.17
CA GLU A 125 7.44 -20.71 -17.01
C GLU A 125 7.77 -20.92 -15.52
N THR A 126 8.52 -21.98 -15.21
CA THR A 126 8.90 -22.32 -13.83
C THR A 126 10.01 -21.42 -13.27
N ALA A 127 10.80 -20.77 -14.13
CA ALA A 127 11.90 -19.93 -13.71
C ALA A 127 11.42 -18.50 -13.34
N GLY A 128 11.58 -18.13 -12.08
CA GLY A 128 11.28 -16.80 -11.57
C GLY A 128 12.52 -15.89 -11.50
N VAL A 129 12.34 -14.60 -11.76
CA VAL A 129 13.33 -13.54 -11.51
C VAL A 129 12.84 -12.54 -10.46
N PRO A 130 13.71 -11.78 -9.79
CA PRO A 130 13.31 -10.74 -8.86
C PRO A 130 12.38 -9.71 -9.54
N PRO A 131 11.21 -9.35 -8.96
CA PRO A 131 10.29 -8.40 -9.60
C PRO A 131 10.91 -7.03 -9.94
N ALA A 132 11.94 -6.61 -9.19
CA ALA A 132 12.63 -5.34 -9.40
C ALA A 132 13.51 -5.33 -10.66
N SER A 133 13.92 -6.48 -11.19
CA SER A 133 14.75 -6.56 -12.40
C SER A 133 13.94 -6.50 -13.70
N VAL A 134 12.61 -6.61 -13.62
CA VAL A 134 11.74 -6.57 -14.80
C VAL A 134 11.38 -5.12 -15.13
N PRO A 135 11.71 -4.61 -16.32
CA PRO A 135 11.37 -3.23 -16.68
C PRO A 135 9.87 -3.08 -16.97
N PRO A 136 9.24 -1.91 -16.74
CA PRO A 136 7.79 -1.72 -16.82
C PRO A 136 7.14 -2.20 -18.12
N GLU A 137 7.78 -2.01 -19.25
CA GLU A 137 7.31 -2.38 -20.59
C GLU A 137 7.22 -3.89 -20.81
N ARG A 138 7.95 -4.69 -20.02
CA ARG A 138 7.91 -6.16 -20.07
C ARG A 138 6.95 -6.78 -19.04
N ARG A 139 6.33 -5.96 -18.18
CA ARG A 139 5.41 -6.44 -17.14
C ARG A 139 4.03 -6.69 -17.72
N CYS A 140 3.31 -7.65 -17.17
CA CYS A 140 1.89 -7.83 -17.40
C CYS A 140 1.14 -6.53 -17.07
N GLN A 141 0.29 -6.09 -18.00
CA GLN A 141 -0.47 -4.84 -17.90
C GLN A 141 -1.91 -5.08 -17.44
N HIS A 142 -2.23 -6.28 -16.93
CA HIS A 142 -3.57 -6.62 -16.46
C HIS A 142 -4.10 -5.54 -15.51
N GLY A 143 -5.30 -5.04 -15.85
CA GLY A 143 -6.07 -4.08 -15.06
C GLY A 143 -5.26 -2.90 -14.55
N SER A 144 -5.30 -1.78 -15.27
CA SER A 144 -4.57 -0.53 -15.01
C SER A 144 -4.81 0.13 -13.62
N TYR A 145 -5.48 -0.53 -12.70
CA TYR A 145 -5.57 -0.15 -11.28
C TYR A 145 -5.26 -1.30 -10.31
N GLY A 146 -5.53 -2.56 -10.67
CA GLY A 146 -5.38 -3.70 -9.77
C GLY A 146 -3.93 -4.10 -9.54
N VAL A 147 -3.14 -4.25 -10.62
CA VAL A 147 -1.81 -4.89 -10.54
C VAL A 147 -0.67 -3.89 -10.31
N PHE A 148 -0.87 -2.60 -10.56
CA PHE A 148 0.16 -1.57 -10.35
C PHE A 148 0.66 -1.51 -8.90
N HIS A 149 -0.17 -1.92 -7.95
CA HIS A 149 0.20 -1.90 -6.54
C HIS A 149 1.04 -3.10 -6.11
N TYR A 150 1.17 -4.14 -6.94
CA TYR A 150 1.87 -5.38 -6.61
C TYR A 150 3.28 -5.46 -7.20
N TRP A 151 3.58 -4.67 -8.23
CA TRP A 151 4.95 -4.54 -8.72
C TRP A 151 5.77 -3.59 -7.84
N PRO A 152 7.10 -3.80 -7.75
CA PRO A 152 7.96 -2.83 -7.09
C PRO A 152 7.81 -1.44 -7.73
N PRO A 153 7.75 -0.39 -6.89
CA PRO A 153 7.56 0.97 -7.35
C PRO A 153 8.79 1.43 -8.16
N PRO A 154 8.60 2.37 -9.11
CA PRO A 154 9.72 3.00 -9.79
C PRO A 154 10.68 3.66 -8.79
N PRO A 155 11.94 3.90 -9.15
CA PRO A 155 12.89 4.60 -8.30
C PRO A 155 12.30 5.92 -7.75
N ALA A 156 12.56 6.22 -6.48
CA ALA A 156 12.13 7.49 -5.89
C ALA A 156 12.78 8.68 -6.61
N LYS A 157 12.07 9.81 -6.69
CA LYS A 157 12.50 10.99 -7.45
C LYS A 157 13.83 11.57 -6.93
N THR A 158 14.01 11.62 -5.62
CA THR A 158 15.20 12.24 -4.98
C THR A 158 16.22 11.18 -4.54
N ALA A 159 17.51 11.50 -4.64
CA ALA A 159 18.58 10.61 -4.22
C ALA A 159 18.53 10.23 -2.73
N PRO A 160 18.25 11.16 -1.79
CA PRO A 160 17.96 10.85 -0.38
C PRO A 160 16.94 9.72 -0.18
N VAL A 161 15.77 9.84 -0.80
CA VAL A 161 14.68 8.87 -0.63
C VAL A 161 15.03 7.54 -1.28
N ARG A 162 15.77 7.54 -2.41
CA ARG A 162 16.29 6.30 -3.02
C ARG A 162 17.21 5.54 -2.05
N ARG A 163 18.16 6.23 -1.42
CA ARG A 163 19.09 5.61 -0.46
C ARG A 163 18.36 5.04 0.75
N MET A 164 17.41 5.80 1.31
CA MET A 164 16.60 5.31 2.44
C MET A 164 15.76 4.11 2.07
N ARG A 165 15.10 4.14 0.90
CA ARG A 165 14.34 2.99 0.43
C ARG A 165 15.23 1.76 0.29
N ALA A 166 16.40 1.90 -0.33
CA ALA A 166 17.35 0.80 -0.47
C ALA A 166 17.75 0.22 0.89
N ALA A 167 18.15 1.07 1.85
CA ALA A 167 18.53 0.64 3.20
C ALA A 167 17.37 -0.06 3.95
N LEU A 168 16.14 0.47 3.84
CA LEU A 168 14.96 -0.14 4.45
C LEU A 168 14.63 -1.50 3.81
N VAL A 169 14.75 -1.61 2.48
CA VAL A 169 14.53 -2.88 1.76
C VAL A 169 15.58 -3.91 2.14
N GLU A 170 16.85 -3.52 2.22
CA GLU A 170 17.95 -4.39 2.62
C GLU A 170 17.78 -4.90 4.04
N ALA A 171 17.41 -4.03 4.99
CA ALA A 171 17.34 -4.39 6.39
C ALA A 171 16.01 -5.06 6.81
N LEU A 172 14.90 -4.70 6.18
CA LEU A 172 13.54 -5.06 6.65
C LEU A 172 12.68 -5.73 5.57
N GLY A 173 13.20 -5.88 4.36
CA GLY A 173 12.50 -6.45 3.22
C GLY A 173 11.71 -5.42 2.39
N PRO A 174 11.32 -5.81 1.15
CA PRO A 174 10.73 -4.90 0.16
C PRO A 174 9.24 -4.58 0.36
N ASP A 175 8.57 -5.32 1.23
CA ASP A 175 7.13 -5.20 1.44
C ASP A 175 6.79 -4.10 2.45
N CYS A 176 5.53 -3.69 2.44
CA CYS A 176 4.98 -2.72 3.38
C CYS A 176 5.22 -3.20 4.82
N HIS A 177 5.94 -2.41 5.62
CA HIS A 177 6.26 -2.74 7.00
C HIS A 177 5.07 -2.61 7.96
N LEU A 178 3.90 -2.16 7.47
CA LEU A 178 2.64 -2.19 8.20
C LEU A 178 1.79 -3.42 7.83
N CYS A 179 1.37 -3.56 6.57
CA CYS A 179 0.46 -4.65 6.19
C CYS A 179 1.15 -5.93 5.72
N GLY A 180 2.43 -5.87 5.32
CA GLY A 180 3.16 -6.98 4.70
C GLY A 180 2.61 -7.44 3.34
N ALA A 181 1.46 -6.93 2.90
CA ALA A 181 0.68 -7.49 1.80
C ALA A 181 0.97 -6.87 0.43
N LEU A 182 1.56 -5.69 0.39
CA LEU A 182 1.89 -4.95 -0.83
C LEU A 182 3.34 -4.45 -0.78
N PRO A 183 4.02 -4.32 -1.92
CA PRO A 183 5.32 -3.66 -2.00
C PRO A 183 5.34 -2.29 -1.30
N GLY A 184 6.40 -2.05 -0.54
CA GLY A 184 6.69 -0.78 0.07
C GLY A 184 7.09 0.26 -0.97
N ALA A 185 6.51 1.46 -0.90
CA ALA A 185 6.73 2.52 -1.89
C ALA A 185 7.07 3.88 -1.30
N MET A 186 6.64 4.15 -0.08
CA MET A 186 6.77 5.43 0.59
C MET A 186 7.65 5.25 1.82
N VAL A 187 8.67 6.09 1.98
CA VAL A 187 9.41 6.19 3.24
C VAL A 187 8.53 6.99 4.18
N ASP A 188 7.96 6.29 5.14
CA ASP A 188 7.09 6.86 6.15
C ASP A 188 7.92 7.40 7.32
N HIS A 189 7.47 8.51 7.89
CA HIS A 189 8.16 9.22 8.94
C HIS A 189 7.18 9.88 9.89
N ASP A 190 7.63 10.09 11.12
CA ASP A 190 6.89 10.84 12.12
C ASP A 190 6.98 12.34 11.81
N TYR A 191 5.84 13.01 11.69
CA TYR A 191 5.77 14.43 11.34
C TYR A 191 6.23 15.37 12.46
N SER A 192 6.27 14.90 13.71
CA SER A 192 6.70 15.70 14.86
C SER A 192 8.21 15.68 15.03
N THR A 193 8.87 14.57 14.72
CA THR A 193 10.30 14.34 14.95
C THR A 193 11.12 14.24 13.65
N GLY A 194 10.47 14.02 12.51
CA GLY A 194 11.10 13.76 11.22
C GLY A 194 11.79 12.38 11.13
N MET A 195 11.69 11.54 12.17
CA MET A 195 12.30 10.22 12.20
C MET A 195 11.56 9.25 11.28
N VAL A 196 12.32 8.50 10.47
CA VAL A 196 11.78 7.45 9.60
C VAL A 196 11.18 6.33 10.47
N ARG A 197 9.95 5.94 10.15
CA ARG A 197 9.24 4.85 10.82
C ARG A 197 9.37 3.53 10.06
N GLY A 198 9.40 3.58 8.72
CA GLY A 198 9.59 2.41 7.87
C GLY A 198 9.21 2.65 6.41
N LEU A 199 9.03 1.56 5.66
CA LEU A 199 8.61 1.58 4.25
C LEU A 199 7.16 1.10 4.12
N LEU A 200 6.27 1.96 3.65
CA LEU A 200 4.83 1.66 3.53
C LEU A 200 4.37 1.60 2.07
N CYS A 201 3.36 0.77 1.79
CA CYS A 201 2.63 0.86 0.52
C CYS A 201 1.84 2.18 0.47
N LYS A 202 1.44 2.61 -0.74
CA LYS A 202 0.74 3.89 -0.93
C LYS A 202 -0.54 4.01 -0.09
N LEU A 203 -1.31 2.92 0.04
CA LEU A 203 -2.56 2.91 0.80
C LEU A 203 -2.33 3.03 2.31
N CYS A 204 -1.39 2.24 2.85
CA CYS A 204 -1.01 2.30 4.26
C CYS A 204 -0.46 3.68 4.61
N ASN A 205 0.47 4.22 3.82
CA ASN A 205 1.06 5.54 4.05
C ASN A 205 0.02 6.66 4.02
N ARG A 206 -1.00 6.56 3.18
CA ARG A 206 -2.07 7.57 3.11
C ARG A 206 -2.92 7.56 4.37
N THR A 207 -3.28 6.39 4.85
CA THR A 207 -4.34 6.21 5.86
C THR A 207 -3.81 6.00 7.27
N ILE A 208 -2.49 5.97 7.48
CA ILE A 208 -1.92 5.63 8.79
C ILE A 208 -2.26 6.69 9.85
N GLU A 209 -2.15 7.97 9.49
CA GLU A 209 -2.43 9.11 10.37
C GLU A 209 -3.93 9.36 10.61
N GLU A 210 -4.79 8.74 9.81
CA GLU A 210 -6.26 8.79 9.96
C GLU A 210 -6.77 7.77 11.00
N CYS A 211 -5.89 6.95 11.56
CA CYS A 211 -6.26 5.97 12.56
C CYS A 211 -6.68 6.65 13.88
N PRO A 212 -7.89 6.38 14.42
CA PRO A 212 -8.32 6.93 15.70
C PRO A 212 -7.87 6.11 16.92
N HIS A 213 -7.32 4.91 16.73
CA HIS A 213 -6.92 4.05 17.85
C HIS A 213 -5.66 4.57 18.54
N VAL A 214 -5.70 4.72 19.86
CA VAL A 214 -4.52 5.07 20.66
C VAL A 214 -3.54 3.88 20.71
N ASP A 215 -4.07 2.67 20.92
CA ASP A 215 -3.33 1.41 21.00
C ASP A 215 -4.14 0.24 20.40
N GLY A 216 -3.68 -0.99 20.61
CA GLY A 216 -4.45 -2.21 20.33
C GLY A 216 -4.79 -2.46 18.86
N CYS A 217 -4.12 -1.78 17.93
CA CYS A 217 -4.30 -2.01 16.51
C CYS A 217 -2.97 -1.90 15.72
N PRO A 218 -2.87 -2.54 14.54
CA PRO A 218 -1.61 -2.58 13.79
C PRO A 218 -1.04 -1.20 13.43
N LYS A 219 -1.89 -0.21 13.15
CA LYS A 219 -1.45 1.16 12.84
C LYS A 219 -0.86 1.83 14.08
N ALA A 220 -1.53 1.72 15.22
CA ALA A 220 -1.07 2.27 16.49
C ALA A 220 0.24 1.60 16.94
N GLU A 221 0.31 0.27 16.83
CA GLU A 221 1.51 -0.52 17.14
C GLU A 221 2.69 -0.13 16.25
N TYR A 222 2.47 0.03 14.94
CA TYR A 222 3.50 0.51 14.01
C TYR A 222 4.01 1.91 14.40
N MET A 223 3.13 2.82 14.82
CA MET A 223 3.54 4.17 15.20
C MET A 223 4.28 4.20 16.55
N ALA A 224 3.85 3.38 17.50
CA ALA A 224 4.48 3.28 18.82
C ALA A 224 5.83 2.54 18.76
N ASN A 225 5.93 1.52 17.91
CA ASN A 225 7.11 0.66 17.77
C ASN A 225 7.54 0.58 16.29
N PRO A 226 8.01 1.70 15.71
CA PRO A 226 8.29 1.75 14.28
C PRO A 226 9.39 0.77 13.87
N PRO A 227 9.19 -0.01 12.79
CA PRO A 227 10.16 -1.00 12.33
C PRO A 227 11.57 -0.46 12.09
N ALA A 228 11.70 0.81 11.68
CA ALA A 228 13.00 1.45 11.44
C ALA A 228 13.72 1.92 12.73
N ALA A 229 13.06 1.94 13.90
CA ALA A 229 13.70 2.37 15.15
C ALA A 229 14.95 1.55 15.50
N ARG A 230 14.95 0.26 15.13
CA ARG A 230 16.09 -0.66 15.37
C ARG A 230 17.30 -0.42 14.47
N LEU A 231 17.18 0.43 13.45
CA LEU A 231 18.25 0.72 12.49
C LEU A 231 19.10 1.94 12.87
N GLY A 232 18.82 2.56 14.02
CA GLY A 232 19.38 3.85 14.42
C GLY A 232 18.60 5.02 13.78
N SER A 233 18.50 6.14 14.50
CA SER A 233 17.64 7.27 14.12
C SER A 233 18.05 7.88 12.77
N VAL A 234 17.34 7.53 11.71
CA VAL A 234 17.44 8.17 10.39
C VAL A 234 16.32 9.20 10.27
N SER A 235 16.67 10.48 10.05
CA SER A 235 15.71 11.57 9.86
C SER A 235 15.67 12.02 8.40
N LEU A 236 14.47 12.32 7.88
CA LEU A 236 14.31 12.92 6.55
C LEU A 236 14.84 14.36 6.47
N VAL A 237 15.03 15.03 7.60
CA VAL A 237 15.48 16.43 7.67
C VAL A 237 17.00 16.56 7.48
N ASN A 238 17.78 15.51 7.77
CA ASN A 238 19.25 15.56 7.78
C ASN A 238 19.96 15.04 6.52
N VAL A 239 19.23 14.79 5.43
CA VAL A 239 19.76 14.10 4.24
C VAL A 239 20.37 15.03 3.19
N GLY A 240 20.52 16.32 3.52
CA GLY A 240 21.12 17.34 2.65
C GLY A 240 22.58 17.65 2.93
N SER A 241 23.22 17.03 3.93
CA SER A 241 24.49 17.52 4.50
C SER A 241 25.59 16.47 4.60
N ARG A 242 25.67 15.51 3.67
CA ARG A 242 26.85 14.65 3.47
C ARG A 242 27.01 14.30 2.00
#